data_AF-A0A6G7XB91-F1
#
_entry.id   AF-A0A6G7XB91-F1
#
_cell.length_a   1.000
_cell.length_b   1.000
_cell.length_c   1.000
_cell.angle_alpha   90.00
_cell.angle_beta   90.00
_cell.angle_gamma   90.00
#
_symmetry.space_group_name_H-M   'P 1'
#
loop_
_entity.id
_entity.type
_entity.pdbx_description
1 polymer ?
#
loop_
_entity_poly.entity_id
_entity_poly.type
_entity_poly.pdbx_seq_one_letter_code
_entity_poly.pdbx_strand_id
1 'polypeptide(L)'
;MCGRFACAVLCCAVLCCAVLCCAVLCCAPLICAPRERYDYQVRNTTAKLAELGLVALGGAVGTLARYLLNELIGEVDWLPLGVLIINLSGAFLLGALLEAVALRGPDTGARRKARLLLGTGVLGGYTTYSLLAADIAAMFDHGQMLAGTAYGLATLVFGGLASWFGILVAKSLRGRGRIDSNPSTGASS
;
A
#
# COMPACT_ATOMS: atom_id res chain seq x y z
N MET A 1 -24.85 -28.67 -5.56
CA MET A 1 -24.29 -27.58 -4.72
C MET A 1 -23.12 -26.88 -5.44
N CYS A 2 -23.34 -26.41 -6.66
CA CYS A 2 -22.33 -25.70 -7.47
C CYS A 2 -23.02 -24.41 -7.95
N GLY A 3 -22.75 -23.27 -7.31
CA GLY A 3 -23.53 -22.06 -7.63
C GLY A 3 -23.20 -20.77 -6.86
N ARG A 4 -22.24 -20.77 -5.93
CA ARG A 4 -21.84 -19.53 -5.22
C ARG A 4 -20.42 -19.04 -5.56
N PHE A 5 -19.55 -19.88 -6.11
CA PHE A 5 -18.19 -19.49 -6.52
C PHE A 5 -18.14 -18.79 -7.90
N ALA A 6 -19.09 -19.07 -8.79
CA ALA A 6 -19.12 -18.45 -10.13
C ALA A 6 -19.44 -16.94 -10.10
N CYS A 7 -20.23 -16.48 -9.12
CA CYS A 7 -20.62 -15.05 -9.02
C CYS A 7 -19.47 -14.14 -8.56
N ALA A 8 -18.53 -14.63 -7.74
CA ALA A 8 -17.42 -13.81 -7.25
C ALA A 8 -16.36 -13.57 -8.33
N VAL A 9 -16.11 -14.56 -9.20
CA VAL A 9 -15.16 -14.45 -10.32
C VAL A 9 -15.73 -13.56 -11.44
N LEU A 10 -17.05 -13.61 -11.68
CA LEU A 10 -17.72 -12.75 -12.67
C LEU A 10 -17.70 -11.26 -12.26
N CYS A 11 -17.73 -10.96 -10.96
CA CYS A 11 -17.69 -9.57 -10.46
C CYS A 11 -16.30 -8.92 -10.68
N CYS A 12 -15.21 -9.69 -10.54
CA CYS A 12 -13.85 -9.19 -10.81
C CYS A 12 -13.57 -8.93 -12.29
N ALA A 13 -14.14 -9.72 -13.21
CA ALA A 13 -13.94 -9.54 -14.65
C ALA A 13 -14.61 -8.26 -15.19
N VAL A 14 -15.77 -7.88 -14.64
CA VAL A 14 -16.51 -6.68 -15.05
C VAL A 14 -15.82 -5.38 -14.58
N LEU A 15 -15.16 -5.40 -13.41
CA LEU A 15 -14.35 -4.26 -12.97
C LEU A 15 -13.08 -4.07 -13.81
N CYS A 16 -12.48 -5.15 -14.33
CA CYS A 16 -11.26 -5.08 -15.15
C CYS A 16 -11.53 -4.45 -16.53
N CYS A 17 -12.67 -4.77 -17.16
CA CYS A 17 -13.08 -4.18 -18.44
C CYS A 17 -13.41 -2.68 -18.35
N ALA A 18 -13.96 -2.19 -17.23
CA ALA A 18 -14.29 -0.78 -17.06
C ALA A 18 -13.04 0.13 -17.04
N VAL A 19 -11.91 -0.36 -16.51
CA VAL A 19 -10.65 0.40 -16.42
C VAL A 19 -9.94 0.48 -17.78
N LEU A 20 -9.99 -0.59 -18.59
CA LEU A 20 -9.44 -0.56 -19.96
C LEU A 20 -10.33 0.22 -20.94
N CYS A 21 -11.66 0.15 -20.79
CA CYS A 21 -12.60 0.83 -21.69
C CYS A 21 -12.51 2.37 -21.57
N CYS A 22 -12.34 2.88 -20.33
CA CYS A 22 -12.15 4.32 -20.09
C CYS A 22 -10.83 4.88 -20.67
N ALA A 23 -9.77 4.07 -20.77
CA ALA A 23 -8.47 4.52 -21.26
C ALA A 23 -8.46 4.76 -22.79
N VAL A 24 -9.30 4.06 -23.55
CA VAL A 24 -9.29 4.09 -25.02
C VAL A 24 -10.35 5.06 -25.60
N LEU A 25 -11.50 5.22 -24.93
CA LEU A 25 -12.61 6.04 -25.45
C LEU A 25 -12.48 7.56 -25.21
N CYS A 26 -11.52 8.03 -24.40
CA CYS A 26 -11.39 9.45 -24.07
C CYS A 26 -10.49 10.26 -25.05
N CYS A 27 -10.10 9.70 -26.19
CA CYS A 27 -9.21 10.35 -27.17
C CYS A 27 -9.92 11.22 -28.24
N ALA A 28 -11.23 11.46 -28.11
CA ALA A 28 -12.02 12.10 -29.16
C ALA A 28 -11.92 13.65 -29.36
N PRO A 29 -11.23 14.49 -28.56
CA PRO A 29 -11.20 15.93 -28.84
C PRO A 29 -9.79 16.46 -29.12
N LEU A 30 -9.15 16.09 -30.23
CA LEU A 30 -7.82 16.61 -30.60
C LEU A 30 -7.79 17.57 -31.79
N ILE A 31 -8.92 17.89 -32.42
CA ILE A 31 -8.91 18.69 -33.66
C ILE A 31 -9.05 20.21 -33.39
N CYS A 32 -9.47 20.64 -32.19
CA CYS A 32 -9.68 22.07 -31.86
C CYS A 32 -9.16 22.49 -30.47
N ALA A 33 -7.97 22.04 -30.05
CA ALA A 33 -7.40 22.44 -28.76
C ALA A 33 -6.31 23.53 -28.94
N PRO A 34 -6.38 24.68 -28.22
CA PRO A 34 -5.34 25.71 -28.28
C PRO A 34 -3.98 25.17 -27.80
N ARG A 35 -2.87 25.74 -28.29
CA ARG A 35 -1.48 25.29 -28.02
C ARG A 35 -1.16 25.09 -26.52
N GLU A 36 -1.77 25.87 -25.63
CA GLU A 36 -1.66 25.69 -24.17
C GLU A 36 -2.23 24.38 -23.64
N ARG A 37 -3.30 23.85 -24.27
CA ARG A 37 -3.91 22.57 -23.89
C ARG A 37 -3.05 21.38 -24.31
N TYR A 38 -2.28 21.52 -25.39
CA TYR A 38 -1.29 20.52 -25.81
C TYR A 38 -0.11 20.44 -24.82
N ASP A 39 0.48 21.58 -24.45
CA ASP A 39 1.56 21.62 -23.45
C ASP A 39 1.11 21.13 -22.07
N TYR A 40 -0.13 21.45 -21.67
CA TYR A 40 -0.72 20.90 -20.45
C TYR A 40 -0.89 19.38 -20.52
N GLN A 41 -1.35 18.85 -21.65
CA GLN A 41 -1.58 17.42 -21.84
C GLN A 41 -0.26 16.64 -21.83
N VAL A 42 0.79 17.10 -22.52
CA VAL A 42 2.12 16.46 -22.53
C VAL A 42 2.80 16.53 -21.15
N ARG A 43 2.73 17.68 -20.46
CA ARG A 43 3.26 17.82 -19.10
C ARG A 43 2.54 16.92 -18.09
N ASN A 44 1.23 16.72 -18.26
CA ASN A 44 0.46 15.83 -17.41
C ASN A 44 0.76 14.35 -17.70
N THR A 45 1.00 13.98 -18.96
CA THR A 45 1.41 12.62 -19.35
C THR A 45 2.79 12.28 -18.79
N THR A 46 3.79 13.15 -18.95
CA THR A 46 5.13 12.94 -18.41
C THR A 46 5.14 12.86 -16.88
N ALA A 47 4.36 13.71 -16.20
CA ALA A 47 4.17 13.62 -14.75
C ALA A 47 3.53 12.29 -14.31
N LYS A 48 2.52 11.81 -15.04
CA LYS A 48 1.89 10.50 -14.78
C LYS A 48 2.86 9.34 -15.01
N LEU A 49 3.64 9.37 -16.08
CA LEU A 49 4.66 8.34 -16.35
C LEU A 49 5.73 8.31 -15.25
N ALA A 50 6.15 9.48 -14.76
CA ALA A 50 7.07 9.57 -13.63
C ALA A 50 6.45 8.96 -12.35
N GLU A 51 5.17 9.21 -12.08
CA GLU A 51 4.46 8.61 -10.96
C GLU A 51 4.35 7.08 -11.07
N LEU A 52 4.04 6.56 -12.27
CA LEU A 52 4.05 5.11 -12.53
C LEU A 52 5.45 4.51 -12.33
N GLY A 53 6.50 5.22 -12.77
CA GLY A 53 7.89 4.80 -12.53
C GLY A 53 8.23 4.70 -11.05
N LEU A 54 7.74 5.61 -10.22
CA LEU A 54 7.92 5.55 -8.76
C LEU A 54 7.20 4.33 -8.16
N VAL A 55 5.96 4.05 -8.58
CA VAL A 55 5.21 2.89 -8.10
C VAL A 55 5.91 1.59 -8.52
N ALA A 56 6.35 1.50 -9.77
CA ALA A 56 7.04 0.32 -10.30
C ALA A 56 8.38 0.06 -9.58
N LEU A 57 9.19 1.11 -9.40
CA LEU A 57 10.46 1.00 -8.67
C LEU A 57 10.24 0.57 -7.22
N GLY A 58 9.30 1.22 -6.53
CA GLY A 58 8.97 0.86 -5.16
C GLY A 58 8.43 -0.57 -5.06
N GLY A 59 7.54 -0.96 -5.96
CA GLY A 59 6.95 -2.30 -5.99
C GLY A 59 7.98 -3.41 -6.21
N ALA A 60 8.98 -3.17 -7.08
CA ALA A 60 10.10 -4.07 -7.27
C ALA A 60 10.91 -4.25 -5.97
N VAL A 61 11.28 -3.14 -5.32
CA VAL A 61 12.00 -3.16 -4.04
C VAL A 61 11.21 -3.88 -2.96
N GLY A 62 9.91 -3.57 -2.82
CA GLY A 62 9.02 -4.20 -1.84
C GLY A 62 8.89 -5.71 -2.05
N THR A 63 8.70 -6.14 -3.30
CA THR A 63 8.57 -7.56 -3.63
C THR A 63 9.86 -8.33 -3.35
N LEU A 64 11.02 -7.77 -3.70
CA LEU A 64 12.32 -8.37 -3.41
C LEU A 64 12.58 -8.47 -1.89
N ALA A 65 12.27 -7.40 -1.14
CA ALA A 65 12.39 -7.41 0.31
C ALA A 65 11.49 -8.48 0.95
N ARG A 66 10.24 -8.61 0.48
CA ARG A 66 9.33 -9.68 0.92
C ARG A 66 9.90 -11.06 0.61
N TYR A 67 10.38 -11.28 -0.60
CA TYR A 67 10.96 -12.57 -1.02
C TYR A 67 12.12 -12.97 -0.10
N LEU A 68 13.09 -12.07 0.10
CA LEU A 68 14.25 -12.33 0.96
C LEU A 68 13.86 -12.55 2.42
N LEU A 69 12.93 -11.75 2.97
CA LEU A 69 12.48 -11.96 4.35
C LEU A 69 11.75 -13.28 4.52
N ASN A 70 10.95 -13.69 3.54
CA ASN A 70 10.25 -14.97 3.62
C ASN A 70 11.21 -16.17 3.51
N GLU A 71 12.35 -16.00 2.84
CA GLU A 71 13.43 -17.01 2.79
C GLU A 71 14.23 -17.05 4.11
N LEU A 72 14.47 -15.90 4.74
CA LEU A 72 15.19 -15.79 6.01
C LEU A 72 14.36 -16.22 7.23
N ILE A 73 13.07 -15.91 7.23
CA ILE A 73 12.12 -16.33 8.25
C ILE A 73 11.71 -17.75 7.88
N GLY A 74 12.48 -18.72 8.36
CA GLY A 74 12.22 -20.14 8.10
C GLY A 74 10.78 -20.54 8.43
N GLU A 75 10.31 -21.57 7.74
CA GLU A 75 8.96 -22.10 7.97
C GLU A 75 8.88 -22.76 9.35
N VAL A 76 7.85 -22.39 10.10
CA VAL A 76 7.47 -23.11 11.32
C VAL A 76 6.38 -24.09 10.88
N ASP A 77 6.57 -25.39 11.16
CA ASP A 77 5.75 -26.49 10.62
C ASP A 77 4.22 -26.31 10.75
N TRP A 78 3.77 -25.49 11.69
CA TRP A 78 2.35 -25.26 12.00
C TRP A 78 1.87 -23.83 11.72
N LEU A 79 2.75 -22.87 11.39
CA LEU A 79 2.39 -21.48 11.18
C LEU A 79 3.30 -20.77 10.17
N PRO A 80 2.75 -20.21 9.08
CA PRO A 80 3.50 -19.41 8.11
C PRO A 80 3.87 -18.04 8.71
N LEU A 81 4.92 -18.03 9.52
CA LEU A 81 5.32 -16.85 10.30
C LEU A 81 5.83 -15.71 9.42
N GLY A 82 6.49 -16.04 8.30
CA GLY A 82 7.01 -15.06 7.35
C GLY A 82 5.92 -14.13 6.82
N VAL A 83 4.85 -14.70 6.28
CA VAL A 83 3.71 -13.94 5.73
C VAL A 83 3.01 -13.10 6.79
N LEU A 84 2.86 -13.63 8.01
CA LEU A 84 2.30 -12.87 9.13
C LEU A 84 3.17 -11.65 9.48
N ILE A 85 4.47 -11.85 9.71
CA ILE A 85 5.41 -10.78 10.09
C ILE A 85 5.45 -9.69 9.02
N ILE A 86 5.52 -10.10 7.75
CA ILE A 86 5.59 -9.17 6.62
C ILE A 86 4.31 -8.33 6.52
N ASN A 87 3.14 -8.93 6.67
CA ASN A 87 1.88 -8.18 6.65
C ASN A 87 1.70 -7.26 7.86
N LEU A 88 2.03 -7.71 9.08
CA LEU A 88 1.88 -6.91 10.29
C LEU A 88 2.86 -5.72 10.33
N SER A 89 4.14 -5.97 10.03
CA SER A 89 5.14 -4.92 9.95
C SER A 89 4.85 -3.93 8.82
N GLY A 90 4.40 -4.43 7.67
CA GLY A 90 3.99 -3.59 6.54
C GLY A 90 2.78 -2.71 6.87
N ALA A 91 1.78 -3.26 7.56
CA ALA A 91 0.62 -2.49 8.02
C ALA A 91 1.01 -1.39 9.01
N PHE A 92 1.88 -1.69 9.98
CA PHE A 92 2.44 -0.69 10.90
C PHE A 92 3.18 0.44 10.15
N LEU A 93 4.10 0.08 9.26
CA LEU A 93 4.87 1.04 8.49
C LEU A 93 3.97 1.90 7.58
N LEU A 94 2.92 1.31 7.00
CA LEU A 94 1.98 2.04 6.15
C LEU A 94 1.16 3.05 6.96
N GLY A 95 0.65 2.65 8.12
CA GLY A 95 -0.03 3.57 9.04
C GLY A 95 0.86 4.74 9.46
N ALA A 96 2.10 4.46 9.84
CA ALA A 96 3.07 5.49 10.21
C ALA A 96 3.41 6.43 9.04
N LEU A 97 3.63 5.87 7.83
CA LEU A 97 3.96 6.64 6.63
C LEU A 97 2.82 7.59 6.24
N LEU A 98 1.59 7.07 6.15
CA LEU A 98 0.45 7.86 5.70
C LEU A 98 0.16 9.02 6.65
N GLU A 99 0.22 8.78 7.96
CA GLU A 99 0.09 9.83 8.96
C GLU A 99 1.24 10.85 8.88
N ALA A 100 2.50 10.39 8.75
CA ALA A 100 3.65 11.28 8.65
C ALA A 100 3.60 12.18 7.40
N VAL A 101 3.07 11.68 6.29
CA VAL A 101 2.86 12.46 5.07
C VAL A 101 1.69 13.44 5.24
N ALA A 102 0.57 12.98 5.81
CA ALA A 102 -0.62 13.80 6.03
C ALA A 102 -0.35 15.00 6.97
N LEU A 103 0.40 14.77 8.05
CA LEU A 103 0.76 15.81 9.03
C LEU A 103 1.64 16.93 8.44
N ARG A 104 2.24 16.73 7.26
CA ARG A 104 3.11 17.70 6.58
C ARG A 104 2.36 18.57 5.55
N GLY A 105 1.05 18.43 5.42
CA GLY A 105 0.21 19.28 4.54
C GLY A 105 -0.33 18.55 3.30
N PRO A 106 -0.83 19.30 2.29
CA PRO A 106 -1.56 18.73 1.15
C PRO A 106 -0.77 17.68 0.36
N ASP A 107 -1.45 16.67 -0.19
CA ASP A 107 -0.86 15.56 -0.97
C ASP A 107 -0.41 16.02 -2.38
N THR A 108 0.63 16.84 -2.41
CA THR A 108 1.18 17.45 -3.63
C THR A 108 2.70 17.38 -3.64
N GLY A 109 3.29 17.50 -4.83
CA GLY A 109 4.75 17.56 -5.02
C GLY A 109 5.48 16.37 -4.41
N ALA A 110 6.46 16.64 -3.55
CA ALA A 110 7.30 15.62 -2.92
C ALA A 110 6.51 14.65 -2.01
N ARG A 111 5.44 15.11 -1.34
CA ARG A 111 4.61 14.28 -0.46
C ARG A 111 3.87 13.21 -1.24
N ARG A 112 3.28 13.59 -2.37
CA ARG A 112 2.62 12.65 -3.30
C ARG A 112 3.60 11.63 -3.85
N LYS A 113 4.80 12.07 -4.27
CA LYS A 113 5.86 11.16 -4.74
C LYS A 113 6.28 10.16 -3.66
N ALA A 114 6.44 10.61 -2.41
CA ALA A 114 6.77 9.73 -1.29
C ALA A 114 5.65 8.70 -1.02
N ARG A 115 4.38 9.13 -1.02
CA ARG A 115 3.23 8.23 -0.85
C ARG A 115 3.15 7.18 -1.96
N LEU A 116 3.41 7.57 -3.21
CA LEU A 116 3.40 6.64 -4.35
C LEU A 116 4.58 5.67 -4.30
N LEU A 117 5.80 6.16 -4.08
CA LEU A 117 7.00 5.32 -4.03
C LEU A 117 6.97 4.37 -2.83
N LEU A 118 6.76 4.90 -1.62
CA LEU A 118 6.89 4.13 -0.38
C LEU A 118 5.60 3.43 0.01
N GLY A 119 4.46 4.10 -0.13
CA GLY A 119 3.16 3.55 0.26
C GLY A 119 2.65 2.55 -0.78
N THR A 120 2.34 3.05 -1.97
CA THR A 120 1.79 2.21 -3.05
C THR A 120 2.84 1.26 -3.64
N GLY A 121 4.08 1.73 -3.82
CA GLY A 121 5.18 0.92 -4.33
C GLY A 121 5.73 -0.05 -3.29
N VAL A 122 6.64 0.43 -2.43
CA VAL A 122 7.39 -0.43 -1.49
C VAL A 122 6.47 -1.22 -0.57
N LEU A 123 5.60 -0.56 0.19
CA LEU A 123 4.73 -1.26 1.16
C LEU A 123 3.64 -2.09 0.48
N GLY A 124 3.18 -1.67 -0.71
CA GLY A 124 2.26 -2.44 -1.54
C GLY A 124 2.86 -3.72 -2.11
N GLY A 125 4.14 -3.72 -2.53
CA GLY A 125 4.85 -4.92 -2.98
C GLY A 125 5.38 -5.78 -1.83
N TYR A 126 5.67 -5.14 -0.69
CA TYR A 126 6.14 -5.78 0.53
C TYR A 126 5.05 -6.59 1.22
N THR A 127 3.83 -6.08 1.33
CA THR A 127 2.70 -6.82 1.91
C THR A 127 2.07 -7.76 0.88
N THR A 128 1.37 -8.80 1.32
CA THR A 128 0.77 -9.77 0.39
C THR A 128 -0.48 -10.44 0.96
N TYR A 129 -1.57 -10.34 0.20
CA TYR A 129 -2.79 -11.11 0.45
C TYR A 129 -2.75 -12.48 -0.24
N SER A 130 -2.08 -12.60 -1.39
CA SER A 130 -2.05 -13.84 -2.16
C SER A 130 -1.34 -14.97 -1.43
N LEU A 131 -0.21 -14.69 -0.76
CA LEU A 131 0.44 -15.71 0.07
C LEU A 131 -0.38 -16.07 1.31
N LEU A 132 -0.99 -15.08 1.98
CA LEU A 132 -1.91 -15.32 3.09
C LEU A 132 -3.06 -16.25 2.69
N ALA A 133 -3.67 -16.02 1.52
CA ALA A 133 -4.74 -16.86 1.01
C ALA A 133 -4.26 -18.27 0.67
N ALA A 134 -3.05 -18.41 0.10
CA ALA A 134 -2.45 -19.71 -0.20
C ALA A 134 -2.18 -20.51 1.08
N ASP A 135 -1.64 -19.87 2.12
CA ASP A 135 -1.39 -20.48 3.42
C ASP A 135 -2.70 -20.98 4.07
N ILE A 136 -3.76 -20.17 4.05
CA ILE A 136 -5.06 -20.55 4.60
C ILE A 136 -5.66 -21.72 3.81
N ALA A 137 -5.57 -21.69 2.48
CA ALA A 137 -6.03 -22.78 1.63
C ALA A 137 -5.27 -24.08 1.93
N ALA A 138 -3.94 -24.01 2.05
CA ALA A 138 -3.12 -25.15 2.41
C ALA A 138 -3.52 -25.72 3.78
N MET A 139 -3.76 -24.88 4.79
CA MET A 139 -4.25 -25.34 6.10
C MET A 139 -5.60 -26.08 5.99
N PHE A 140 -6.51 -25.59 5.15
CA PHE A 140 -7.80 -26.23 4.93
C PHE A 140 -7.67 -27.57 4.24
N ASP A 141 -6.78 -27.69 3.24
CA ASP A 141 -6.50 -28.95 2.57
C ASP A 141 -5.91 -30.00 3.52
N HIS A 142 -5.15 -29.57 4.54
CA HIS A 142 -4.66 -30.44 5.62
C HIS A 142 -5.69 -30.68 6.74
N GLY A 143 -6.95 -30.27 6.57
CA GLY A 143 -8.02 -30.46 7.55
C GLY A 143 -7.98 -29.49 8.75
N GLN A 144 -7.08 -28.52 8.75
CA GLN A 144 -6.86 -27.58 9.86
C GLN A 144 -7.78 -26.34 9.76
N MET A 145 -9.09 -26.55 9.68
CA MET A 145 -10.05 -25.46 9.43
C MET A 145 -10.02 -24.36 10.50
N LEU A 146 -9.91 -24.73 11.77
CA LEU A 146 -9.85 -23.77 12.87
C LEU A 146 -8.56 -22.94 12.83
N ALA A 147 -7.42 -23.58 12.55
CA ALA A 147 -6.11 -22.91 12.48
C ALA A 147 -6.06 -21.92 11.31
N GLY A 148 -6.47 -22.33 10.10
CA GLY A 148 -6.51 -21.44 8.94
C GLY A 148 -7.45 -20.24 9.14
N THR A 149 -8.61 -20.47 9.76
CA THR A 149 -9.55 -19.38 10.08
C THR A 149 -8.97 -18.43 11.12
N ALA A 150 -8.37 -18.97 12.19
CA ALA A 150 -7.73 -18.17 13.23
C ALA A 150 -6.55 -17.36 12.67
N TYR A 151 -5.71 -17.95 11.82
CA TYR A 151 -4.58 -17.31 11.17
C TYR A 151 -5.02 -16.13 10.29
N GLY A 152 -6.05 -16.33 9.45
CA GLY A 152 -6.61 -15.26 8.63
C GLY A 152 -7.20 -14.11 9.46
N LEU A 153 -8.03 -14.43 10.46
CA LEU A 153 -8.63 -13.41 11.34
C LEU A 153 -7.59 -12.67 12.17
N ALA A 154 -6.61 -13.39 12.73
CA ALA A 154 -5.51 -12.80 13.47
C ALA A 154 -4.72 -11.83 12.60
N THR A 155 -4.37 -12.22 11.37
CA THR A 155 -3.65 -11.34 10.43
C THR A 155 -4.42 -10.05 10.14
N LEU A 156 -5.75 -10.12 9.96
CA LEU A 156 -6.58 -8.94 9.73
C LEU A 156 -6.70 -8.04 10.97
N VAL A 157 -7.02 -8.62 12.13
CA VAL A 157 -7.20 -7.87 13.38
C VAL A 157 -5.89 -7.23 13.81
N PHE A 158 -4.82 -8.03 13.91
CA PHE A 158 -3.52 -7.51 14.30
C PHE A 158 -2.94 -6.58 13.23
N GLY A 159 -3.24 -6.77 11.95
CA GLY A 159 -2.83 -5.84 10.89
C GLY A 159 -3.49 -4.47 11.05
N GLY A 160 -4.79 -4.45 11.35
CA GLY A 160 -5.51 -3.22 11.67
C GLY A 160 -4.95 -2.52 12.91
N LEU A 161 -4.69 -3.27 13.98
CA LEU A 161 -4.09 -2.76 15.21
C LEU A 161 -2.67 -2.24 14.98
N ALA A 162 -1.86 -2.94 14.18
CA ALA A 162 -0.51 -2.54 13.82
C ALA A 162 -0.52 -1.21 13.04
N SER A 163 -1.40 -1.08 12.05
CA SER A 163 -1.59 0.18 11.30
C SER A 163 -2.00 1.33 12.22
N TRP A 164 -2.98 1.10 13.10
CA TRP A 164 -3.40 2.07 14.11
C TRP A 164 -2.23 2.50 15.01
N PHE A 165 -1.44 1.54 15.50
CA PHE A 165 -0.26 1.83 16.30
C PHE A 165 0.78 2.65 15.53
N GLY A 166 0.99 2.36 14.25
CA GLY A 166 1.84 3.16 13.35
C GLY A 166 1.42 4.62 13.28
N ILE A 167 0.12 4.88 13.17
CA ILE A 167 -0.45 6.24 13.20
C ILE A 167 -0.14 6.94 14.53
N LEU A 168 -0.34 6.26 15.66
CA LEU A 168 -0.05 6.83 16.99
C LEU A 168 1.43 7.19 17.16
N VAL A 169 2.32 6.30 16.70
CA VAL A 169 3.77 6.56 16.73
C VAL A 169 4.11 7.78 15.89
N ALA A 170 3.61 7.88 14.66
CA ALA A 170 3.85 9.05 13.80
C ALA A 170 3.37 10.38 14.41
N LYS A 171 2.21 10.38 15.09
CA LYS A 171 1.69 11.55 15.82
C LYS A 171 2.60 11.96 16.97
N SER A 172 3.07 11.00 17.77
CA SER A 172 3.89 11.29 18.95
C SER A 172 5.26 11.89 18.60
N LEU A 173 5.89 11.41 17.51
CA LEU A 173 7.17 11.92 17.02
C LEU A 173 7.08 13.39 16.57
N ARG A 174 5.93 13.82 16.03
CA ARG A 174 5.71 15.23 15.66
C ARG A 174 5.47 16.14 16.87
N GLY A 175 4.79 15.62 17.90
CA GLY A 175 4.58 16.36 19.15
C GLY A 175 5.90 16.77 19.81
N ARG A 176 6.90 15.87 19.79
CA ARG A 176 8.25 16.15 20.31
C ARG A 176 8.98 17.24 19.53
N GLY A 177 8.99 17.16 18.20
CA GLY A 177 9.68 18.16 17.36
C GLY A 177 9.12 19.59 17.43
N ARG A 178 7.90 19.79 17.94
CA ARG A 178 7.30 21.12 18.15
C ARG A 178 7.67 21.75 19.50
N ILE A 179 8.01 20.93 20.50
CA ILE A 179 8.41 21.41 21.84
C ILE A 179 9.87 21.90 21.79
N ASP A 180 10.73 21.24 21.02
CA ASP A 180 12.16 21.57 20.94
C ASP A 180 12.47 22.82 20.08
N SER A 181 11.50 23.31 19.29
CA SER A 181 11.67 24.44 18.36
C SER A 181 11.21 25.78 18.92
N ASN A 182 10.94 25.91 20.22
CA ASN A 182 10.59 27.19 20.86
C ASN A 182 11.79 27.71 21.66
N PRO A 183 12.76 28.43 21.06
CA PRO A 183 13.72 29.19 21.82
C PRO A 183 12.95 30.35 22.47
N SER A 184 12.70 30.24 23.77
CA SER A 184 12.30 31.37 24.57
C SER A 184 13.29 32.51 24.31
N THR A 185 12.76 33.60 23.78
CA THR A 185 13.39 34.92 23.74
C THR A 185 13.68 35.36 25.18
N GLY A 186 14.79 34.89 25.72
CA GLY A 186 15.50 35.47 26.85
C GLY A 186 16.48 36.51 26.31
N ALA A 187 15.97 37.70 25.99
CA ALA A 187 16.79 38.89 25.81
C ALA A 187 16.00 40.09 26.33
N SER A 188 15.75 40.07 27.64
CA SER A 188 15.51 41.26 28.44
C SER A 188 16.82 41.61 29.15
N SER A 189 17.58 42.54 28.61
CA SER A 189 18.64 43.32 29.29
C SER A 189 18.85 44.60 28.50
#